data_AF-A0A074SEI0-F1
#
_entry.id   AF-A0A074SEI0-F1
#
_cell.length_a   1.000
_cell.length_b   1.000
_cell.length_c   1.000
_cell.angle_alpha   90.00
_cell.angle_beta   90.00
_cell.angle_gamma   90.00
#
_symmetry.space_group_name_H-M   'P 1'
#
loop_
_entity.id
_entity.type
_entity.pdbx_description
1 polymer ?
#
loop_
_entity_poly.entity_id
_entity_poly.type
_entity_poly.pdbx_seq_one_letter_code
_entity_poly.pdbx_strand_id
1 'polypeptide(L)'
;MGISYYDEIEIEDMSWDADKRVFHYPCPCGDRFEISRAQLGNYEDVATCPSCSLIIRVVYDPLDFEDEEEEDEEEESASVEEDKLQDALENLTLEPTIVSLPART
;
A
#
# COMPACT_ATOMS: atom_id res chain seq x y z
N MET A 1 9.08 30.25 -18.46
CA MET A 1 8.49 30.64 -17.17
C MET A 1 8.64 29.44 -16.27
N GLY A 2 9.53 29.50 -15.29
CA GLY A 2 9.80 28.36 -14.41
C GLY A 2 8.62 28.08 -13.49
N ILE A 3 8.40 26.81 -13.19
CA ILE A 3 7.52 26.36 -12.11
C ILE A 3 8.18 26.80 -10.80
N SER A 4 7.47 27.60 -9.99
CA SER A 4 8.00 28.12 -8.71
C SER A 4 7.44 27.28 -7.57
N TYR A 5 8.30 26.46 -6.98
CA TYR A 5 7.98 25.70 -5.78
C TYR A 5 7.97 26.61 -4.56
N TYR A 6 7.02 26.39 -3.66
CA TYR A 6 6.93 27.12 -2.41
C TYR A 6 7.99 26.65 -1.40
N ASP A 7 8.16 25.34 -1.30
CA ASP A 7 9.12 24.71 -0.39
C ASP A 7 9.51 23.30 -0.89
N GLU A 8 10.57 22.75 -0.30
CA GLU A 8 11.03 21.36 -0.50
C GLU A 8 10.89 20.60 0.82
N ILE A 9 10.04 19.57 0.84
CA ILE A 9 9.66 18.85 2.06
C ILE A 9 9.97 17.37 1.86
N GLU A 10 10.55 16.74 2.88
CA GLU A 10 10.84 15.31 2.89
C GLU A 10 9.54 14.51 3.11
N ILE A 11 9.39 13.39 2.40
CA ILE A 11 8.20 12.52 2.52
C ILE A 11 7.96 12.04 3.96
N GLU A 12 9.02 11.91 4.75
CA GLU A 12 8.98 11.51 6.17
C GLU A 12 8.29 12.54 7.09
N ASP A 13 8.25 13.82 6.68
CA ASP A 13 7.58 14.88 7.45
C ASP A 13 6.09 14.99 7.09
N MET A 14 5.64 14.26 6.06
CA MET A 14 4.24 14.21 5.67
C MET A 14 3.45 13.18 6.50
N SER A 15 2.16 13.45 6.66
CA SER A 15 1.23 12.51 7.29
C SER A 15 0.65 11.55 6.25
N TRP A 16 0.90 10.25 6.40
CA TRP A 16 0.31 9.21 5.56
C TRP A 16 -1.13 8.89 5.97
N ASP A 17 -2.05 8.91 5.00
CA ASP A 17 -3.44 8.48 5.15
C ASP A 17 -3.64 7.14 4.44
N ALA A 18 -3.72 6.06 5.22
CA ALA A 18 -3.80 4.69 4.69
C ALA A 18 -5.14 4.38 3.99
N ASP A 19 -6.23 5.06 4.37
CA ASP A 19 -7.54 4.87 3.77
C ASP A 19 -7.60 5.40 2.34
N LYS A 20 -6.93 6.53 2.09
CA LYS A 20 -6.90 7.19 0.79
C LYS A 20 -5.62 6.94 0.00
N ARG A 21 -4.59 6.36 0.62
CA ARG A 21 -3.24 6.16 0.07
C ARG A 21 -2.59 7.46 -0.43
N VAL A 22 -2.71 8.51 0.38
CA VAL A 22 -2.18 9.84 0.08
C VAL A 22 -1.38 10.39 1.25
N PHE A 23 -0.36 11.18 0.92
CA PHE A 23 0.40 11.96 1.87
C PHE A 23 -0.19 13.36 2.00
N HIS A 24 -0.28 13.84 3.23
CA HIS A 24 -0.84 15.14 3.56
C HIS A 24 0.13 16.00 4.36
N TYR A 25 0.22 17.27 3.99
CA TYR A 25 1.05 18.26 4.71
C TYR A 25 0.29 19.56 4.97
N PRO A 26 0.36 20.16 6.18
CA PRO A 26 -0.35 21.39 6.50
C PRO A 26 0.11 22.57 5.63
N CYS A 27 -0.82 23.19 4.92
CA CYS A 27 -0.54 24.35 4.08
C CYS A 27 -0.76 25.67 4.86
N PRO A 28 0.10 26.69 4.70
CA PRO A 28 -0.07 27.99 5.36
C PRO A 28 -1.36 28.73 4.99
N CYS A 29 -2.08 28.30 3.95
CA CYS A 29 -3.37 28.86 3.57
C CYS A 29 -4.56 28.35 4.42
N GLY A 30 -4.34 27.34 5.27
CA GLY A 30 -5.37 26.72 6.14
C GLY A 30 -5.89 25.37 5.65
N ASP A 31 -5.53 24.97 4.43
CA ASP A 31 -5.80 23.65 3.85
C ASP A 31 -4.58 22.73 3.94
N ARG A 32 -4.57 21.65 3.14
CA ARG A 32 -3.52 20.62 3.15
C ARG A 32 -3.05 20.39 1.72
N PHE A 33 -1.74 20.17 1.57
CA PHE A 33 -1.21 19.57 0.36
C PHE A 33 -1.58 18.09 0.34
N GLU A 34 -1.82 17.57 -0.85
CA GLU A 34 -2.12 16.16 -1.07
C GLU A 34 -1.33 15.63 -2.27
N ILE A 35 -0.77 14.43 -2.11
CA ILE A 35 -0.06 13.70 -3.16
C ILE A 35 -0.27 12.20 -2.96
N SER A 36 -0.57 11.48 -4.03
CA SER A 36 -0.79 10.03 -3.97
C SER A 36 0.50 9.24 -4.09
N ARG A 37 0.51 8.03 -3.52
CA ARG A 37 1.64 7.10 -3.66
C ARG A 37 1.89 6.70 -5.11
N ALA A 38 0.83 6.55 -5.91
CA ALA A 38 0.92 6.27 -7.34
C ALA A 38 1.63 7.39 -8.12
N GLN A 39 1.43 8.66 -7.74
CA GLN A 39 2.16 9.78 -8.36
C GLN A 39 3.65 9.73 -8.04
N LEU A 40 4.01 9.40 -6.80
CA LEU A 40 5.41 9.21 -6.41
C LEU A 40 6.07 8.06 -7.16
N GLY A 41 5.35 6.96 -7.42
CA GLY A 41 5.84 5.86 -8.28
C GLY A 41 6.17 6.35 -9.70
N ASN A 42 5.29 7.14 -10.30
CA ASN A 42 5.44 7.72 -11.63
C ASN A 42 6.49 8.86 -11.74
N TYR A 43 7.40 8.98 -10.77
CA TYR A 43 8.39 10.07 -10.69
C TYR A 43 7.78 11.48 -10.56
N GLU A 44 6.54 11.61 -10.07
CA GLU A 44 5.88 12.90 -9.88
C GLU A 44 6.03 13.38 -8.43
N ASP A 45 6.98 14.30 -8.20
CA ASP A 45 7.33 14.86 -6.89
C ASP A 45 6.58 16.14 -6.50
N VAL A 46 5.43 16.43 -7.13
CA VAL A 46 4.74 17.72 -6.98
C VAL A 46 3.43 17.58 -6.20
N ALA A 47 3.44 17.98 -4.93
CA ALA A 47 2.21 18.02 -4.14
C ALA A 47 1.47 19.35 -4.34
N THR A 48 0.17 19.27 -4.58
CA THR A 48 -0.69 20.42 -4.88
C THR A 48 -1.67 20.68 -3.74
N CYS A 49 -1.97 21.94 -3.48
CA CYS A 49 -3.04 22.33 -2.54
C CYS A 49 -4.30 22.78 -3.31
N PRO A 50 -5.48 22.20 -3.05
CA PRO A 50 -6.71 22.52 -3.77
C PRO A 50 -7.20 23.96 -3.56
N SER A 51 -6.82 24.60 -2.44
CA SER A 51 -7.34 25.93 -2.08
C SER A 51 -6.46 27.10 -2.50
N CYS A 52 -5.14 26.90 -2.59
CA CYS A 52 -4.21 28.02 -2.78
C CYS A 52 -3.33 27.89 -4.03
N SER A 53 -3.51 26.86 -4.86
CA SER A 53 -2.73 26.60 -6.10
C SER A 53 -1.21 26.59 -5.92
N LEU A 54 -0.75 26.59 -4.67
CA LEU A 54 0.64 26.42 -4.31
C LEU A 54 1.03 24.98 -4.58
N ILE A 55 2.30 24.83 -4.88
CA ILE A 55 2.95 23.55 -5.09
C ILE A 55 4.20 23.49 -4.24
N ILE A 56 4.45 22.32 -3.66
CA ILE A 56 5.68 22.00 -2.95
C ILE A 56 6.36 20.84 -3.64
N ARG A 57 7.67 20.75 -3.49
CA ARG A 57 8.46 19.65 -4.00
C ARG A 57 8.64 18.61 -2.91
N VAL A 58 8.36 17.35 -3.21
CA VAL A 58 8.48 16.25 -2.26
C VAL A 58 9.79 15.52 -2.50
N VAL A 59 10.66 15.49 -1.49
CA VAL A 59 11.91 14.73 -1.54
C VAL A 59 11.63 13.33 -1.03
N TYR A 60 11.81 12.33 -1.89
CA TYR A 60 11.62 10.92 -1.58
C TYR A 60 12.66 10.06 -2.29
N ASP A 61 12.79 8.81 -1.84
CA ASP A 61 13.59 7.80 -2.53
C ASP A 61 12.68 6.97 -3.45
N PRO A 62 12.93 6.96 -4.78
CA PRO A 62 12.06 6.26 -5.72
C PRO A 62 11.99 4.75 -5.47
N LEU A 63 13.03 4.14 -4.89
CA LEU A 63 13.04 2.70 -4.62
C LEU A 63 11.98 2.30 -3.58
N ASP A 64 11.48 3.23 -2.76
CA ASP A 64 10.40 2.97 -1.79
C ASP A 64 9.02 2.84 -2.47
N PHE A 65 8.91 3.31 -3.71
CA PHE A 65 7.65 3.44 -4.45
C PHE A 65 7.66 2.72 -5.81
N GLU A 66 8.81 2.23 -6.28
CA GLU A 66 8.99 1.45 -7.53
C GLU A 66 8.28 0.07 -7.49
N ASP A 67 7.96 -0.47 -6.30
CA ASP A 67 7.32 -1.80 -6.16
C ASP A 67 5.84 -1.87 -6.59
N GLU A 68 5.17 -0.74 -6.88
CA GLU A 68 3.74 -0.73 -7.29
C GLU A 68 3.53 -0.69 -8.82
N GLU A 69 4.59 -0.65 -9.62
CA GLU A 69 4.48 -0.53 -11.09
C GLU A 69 4.29 -1.88 -11.83
N GLU A 70 4.16 -3.01 -11.14
CA GLU A 70 4.00 -4.33 -11.78
C GLU A 70 2.54 -4.71 -12.16
N GLU A 71 1.54 -3.81 -12.09
CA GLU A 71 0.13 -4.20 -12.34
C GLU A 71 -0.62 -3.48 -13.49
N ASP A 72 0.04 -2.70 -14.35
CA ASP A 72 -0.66 -2.09 -15.52
C ASP A 72 0.06 -2.30 -16.87
N GLU A 73 0.52 -3.52 -17.18
CA GLU A 73 0.57 -4.08 -18.55
C GLU A 73 0.35 -5.63 -18.52
N GLU A 74 -0.65 -6.09 -19.28
CA GLU A 74 -1.18 -7.46 -19.55
C GLU A 74 -0.41 -8.76 -19.16
N GLU A 75 -1.20 -9.74 -18.65
CA GLU A 75 -1.05 -11.22 -18.58
C GLU A 75 0.34 -11.91 -18.60
N GLU A 76 0.50 -12.81 -17.61
CA GLU A 76 1.42 -13.98 -17.53
C GLU A 76 2.87 -13.74 -17.06
N SER A 77 3.12 -14.00 -15.78
CA SER A 77 3.98 -15.12 -15.38
C SER A 77 3.86 -15.45 -13.88
N ALA A 78 3.62 -16.73 -13.63
CA ALA A 78 3.39 -17.32 -12.33
C ALA A 78 4.68 -17.61 -11.54
N SER A 79 4.47 -17.82 -10.24
CA SER A 79 5.17 -18.75 -9.32
C SER A 79 6.35 -18.18 -8.50
N VAL A 80 6.16 -18.07 -7.18
CA VAL A 80 6.66 -19.12 -6.25
C VAL A 80 5.63 -19.33 -5.13
N GLU A 81 4.91 -20.44 -5.20
CA GLU A 81 4.18 -21.02 -4.07
C GLU A 81 5.20 -21.70 -3.14
N GLU A 82 5.43 -21.14 -1.95
CA GLU A 82 6.14 -21.83 -0.87
C GLU A 82 5.23 -21.83 0.35
N ASP A 83 4.26 -22.77 0.41
CA ASP A 83 3.85 -23.50 1.63
C ASP A 83 2.78 -24.56 1.30
N LYS A 84 3.19 -25.69 0.69
CA LYS A 84 2.34 -26.89 0.47
C LYS A 84 2.76 -28.08 1.35
N LEU A 85 3.53 -27.86 2.42
CA LEU A 85 4.11 -28.96 3.18
C LEU A 85 3.33 -29.39 4.43
N GLN A 86 2.40 -28.60 4.98
CA GLN A 86 1.89 -28.92 6.32
C GLN A 86 0.61 -29.77 6.39
N ASP A 87 -0.32 -29.71 5.42
CA ASP A 87 -1.64 -30.35 5.59
C ASP A 87 -1.75 -31.81 5.12
N ALA A 88 -0.68 -32.40 4.59
CA ALA A 88 -0.68 -33.80 4.13
C ALA A 88 -0.55 -34.84 5.26
N LEU A 89 -0.35 -34.43 6.52
CA LEU A 89 -0.15 -35.37 7.64
C LEU A 89 -1.45 -35.75 8.39
N GLU A 90 -2.52 -34.97 8.29
CA GLU A 90 -3.73 -35.24 9.09
C GLU A 90 -4.71 -36.23 8.44
N ASN A 91 -4.48 -36.62 7.18
CA ASN A 91 -5.27 -37.64 6.48
C ASN A 91 -4.85 -39.09 6.81
N LEU A 92 -4.01 -39.36 7.82
CA LEU A 92 -3.51 -40.72 8.12
C LEU A 92 -3.98 -41.35 9.45
N THR A 93 -5.00 -40.83 10.13
CA THR A 93 -5.65 -41.57 11.25
C THR A 93 -7.16 -41.72 11.08
N LEU A 94 -7.53 -42.22 9.90
CA LEU A 94 -8.55 -43.26 9.71
C LEU A 94 -8.40 -44.34 10.83
N GLU A 95 -9.41 -44.82 11.55
CA GLU A 95 -10.72 -45.25 11.05
C GLU A 95 -11.85 -45.28 12.11
N PRO A 96 -13.11 -45.26 11.61
CA PRO A 96 -14.34 -45.08 12.36
C PRO A 96 -14.90 -46.41 12.87
N THR A 97 -15.48 -46.43 14.08
CA THR A 97 -16.51 -47.42 14.41
C THR A 97 -17.60 -46.84 15.31
N ILE A 98 -18.80 -46.93 14.76
CA ILE A 98 -20.12 -46.70 15.33
C ILE A 98 -20.39 -47.69 16.46
N VAL A 99 -21.00 -47.23 17.56
CA VAL A 99 -22.07 -47.86 18.37
C VAL A 99 -22.19 -47.01 19.65
N SER A 100 -23.10 -46.05 19.69
CA SER A 100 -24.47 -46.22 20.21
C SER A 100 -24.52 -46.86 21.61
N LEU A 101 -24.77 -46.04 22.65
CA LEU A 101 -25.94 -46.17 23.53
C LEU A 101 -25.89 -45.10 24.65
N PRO A 102 -27.06 -44.66 25.15
CA PRO A 102 -27.21 -43.43 25.92
C PRO A 102 -27.03 -43.62 27.43
N ALA A 103 -26.69 -42.49 28.07
CA ALA A 103 -26.90 -42.07 29.46
C ALA A 103 -27.33 -43.12 30.51
N ARG A 104 -26.70 -43.08 31.69
CA ARG A 104 -27.38 -42.78 32.97
C ARG A 104 -26.45 -42.84 34.19
N THR A 105 -26.72 -41.86 35.06
CA THR A 105 -26.56 -41.74 36.52
C THR A 105 -25.17 -41.67 37.16
#